data_AF-A0A9E1S6Y5-F1
#
_entry.id   AF-A0A9E1S6Y5-F1
#
_cell.length_a   1.000
_cell.length_b   1.000
_cell.length_c   1.000
_cell.angle_alpha   90.00
_cell.angle_beta   90.00
_cell.angle_gamma   90.00
#
_symmetry.space_group_name_H-M   'P 1'
#
loop_
_entity.id
_entity.type
_entity.pdbx_description
1 polymer ?
#
loop_
_entity_poly.entity_id
_entity_poly.type
_entity_poly.pdbx_seq_one_letter_code
_entity_poly.pdbx_strand_id
1 'polypeptide(L)'
;EFSLDDGKSREFRVIYFGLGIAYFVNESGNVAGWGKPSENGWSWIRQDELAKEIANGVSIMENRALPRFLELPISTPSHSIK
;
A
#
# COMPACT_ATOMS: atom_id res chain seq x y z
N GLU A 1 -3.44 15.50 0.98
CA GLU A 1 -3.59 15.19 -0.45
C GLU A 1 -2.20 14.96 -1.01
N PHE A 2 -1.95 13.83 -1.68
CA PHE A 2 -0.66 13.62 -2.36
C PHE A 2 -0.64 14.57 -3.55
N SER A 3 -0.01 15.74 -3.41
CA SER A 3 0.24 16.60 -4.55
C SER A 3 1.37 15.96 -5.35
N LEU A 4 1.00 15.25 -6.42
CA LEU A 4 1.91 14.74 -7.43
C LEU A 4 2.32 15.95 -8.28
N ASP A 5 3.44 16.55 -7.93
CA ASP A 5 4.03 17.66 -8.67
C ASP A 5 4.23 17.30 -10.16
N ASP A 6 4.08 18.28 -11.04
CA ASP A 6 4.43 18.29 -12.48
C ASP A 6 3.46 17.70 -13.54
N GLY A 7 2.16 17.56 -13.28
CA GLY A 7 1.19 17.24 -14.35
C GLY A 7 1.42 15.89 -15.06
N LYS A 8 2.29 15.03 -14.51
CA LYS A 8 2.48 13.65 -14.92
C LYS A 8 1.58 12.76 -14.09
N SER A 9 0.56 12.20 -14.72
CA SER A 9 -0.21 11.10 -14.15
C SER A 9 0.76 9.96 -13.80
N ARG A 10 0.80 9.56 -12.52
CA ARG A 10 1.57 8.40 -12.08
C ARG A 10 0.58 7.30 -11.73
N GLU A 11 0.67 6.18 -12.44
CA GLU A 11 -0.12 5.01 -12.13
C GLU A 11 0.42 4.32 -10.87
N PHE A 12 -0.49 3.91 -10.00
CA PHE A 12 -0.20 3.16 -8.80
C PHE A 12 -0.98 1.85 -8.82
N ARG A 13 -0.31 0.77 -8.43
CA ARG A 13 -0.97 -0.50 -8.14
C ARG A 13 -1.29 -0.56 -6.66
N VAL A 14 -2.51 -0.96 -6.33
CA VAL A 14 -3.03 -0.96 -4.97
C VAL A 14 -3.55 -2.35 -4.60
N ILE A 15 -3.08 -2.87 -3.47
CA ILE A 15 -3.56 -4.12 -2.89
C ILE A 15 -4.46 -3.78 -1.70
N TYR A 16 -5.74 -4.17 -1.78
CA TYR A 16 -6.71 -3.96 -0.72
C TYR A 16 -6.87 -5.22 0.13
N PHE A 17 -6.75 -5.07 1.45
CA PHE A 17 -7.07 -6.10 2.43
C PHE A 17 -8.40 -5.74 3.10
N GLY A 18 -9.49 -6.04 2.37
CA GLY A 18 -10.84 -5.65 2.75
C GLY A 18 -10.95 -4.14 3.00
N LEU A 19 -11.66 -3.77 4.07
CA LEU A 19 -11.74 -2.39 4.58
C LEU A 19 -10.80 -2.15 5.77
N GLY A 20 -9.74 -2.95 5.95
CA GLY A 20 -8.81 -2.76 7.06
C GLY A 20 -7.63 -1.87 6.69
N ILE A 21 -6.98 -2.21 5.58
CA ILE A 21 -5.74 -1.58 5.13
C ILE A 21 -5.57 -1.78 3.63
N ALA A 22 -4.84 -0.89 2.98
CA ALA A 22 -4.40 -1.01 1.61
C ALA A 22 -2.93 -0.65 1.48
N TYR A 23 -2.25 -1.19 0.47
CA TYR A 23 -0.85 -0.87 0.16
C TYR A 23 -0.74 -0.43 -1.28
N PHE A 24 0.10 0.57 -1.56
CA PHE A 24 0.31 1.08 -2.92
C PHE A 24 1.78 1.09 -3.28
N VAL A 25 2.06 0.92 -4.58
CA VAL A 25 3.39 1.10 -5.16
C VAL A 25 3.27 1.63 -6.58
N ASN A 26 4.19 2.51 -6.99
CA ASN A 26 4.26 2.98 -8.37
C ASN A 26 4.96 1.96 -9.28
N GLU A 27 4.86 2.16 -10.59
CA GLU A 27 5.48 1.29 -11.59
C GLU A 27 7.00 1.15 -11.42
N SER A 28 7.69 2.23 -11.05
CA SER A 28 9.14 2.23 -10.84
C SER A 28 9.58 1.53 -9.54
N GLY A 29 8.65 1.13 -8.67
CA GLY A 29 8.98 0.44 -7.41
C GLY A 29 9.80 1.29 -6.42
N ASN A 30 9.64 2.61 -6.45
CA ASN A 30 10.39 3.55 -5.60
C ASN A 30 9.51 4.53 -4.81
N VAL A 31 8.21 4.58 -5.10
CA VAL A 31 7.23 5.33 -4.30
C VAL A 31 6.17 4.36 -3.83
N ALA A 32 6.01 4.25 -2.52
CA ALA A 32 5.10 3.28 -1.93
C ALA A 32 4.57 3.73 -0.58
N GLY A 33 3.62 2.97 -0.06
CA GLY A 33 3.05 3.22 1.25
C GLY A 33 1.81 2.41 1.51
N TRP A 34 1.06 2.85 2.51
CA TRP A 34 -0.16 2.17 2.95
C TRP A 34 -1.26 3.18 3.25
N GLY A 35 -2.49 2.70 3.36
CA GLY A 35 -3.62 3.51 3.70
C GLY A 35 -4.63 2.77 4.55
N LYS A 36 -5.37 3.53 5.34
CA LYS A 36 -6.49 3.05 6.16
C LYS A 36 -7.77 3.78 5.74
N PRO A 37 -8.95 3.15 5.86
CA PRO A 37 -10.19 3.88 5.69
C PRO A 37 -10.32 4.98 6.77
N SER A 38 -11.04 6.02 6.41
CA SER A 38 -11.44 7.14 7.26
C SER A 38 -12.82 7.62 6.82
N GLU A 39 -13.42 8.52 7.59
CA GLU A 39 -14.73 9.11 7.26
C GLU A 39 -14.75 9.80 5.89
N ASN A 40 -13.59 10.28 5.42
CA ASN A 40 -13.42 11.00 4.16
C ASN A 40 -12.77 10.15 3.05
N GLY A 41 -12.86 8.82 3.15
CA GLY A 41 -12.22 7.88 2.21
C GLY A 41 -10.89 7.35 2.74
N TRP A 42 -9.92 7.08 1.85
CA TRP A 42 -8.64 6.50 2.26
C TRP A 42 -7.64 7.55 2.74
N SER A 43 -7.11 7.37 3.95
CA SER A 43 -5.99 8.14 4.48
C SER A 43 -4.69 7.40 4.15
N TRP A 44 -3.92 7.96 3.22
CA TRP A 44 -2.68 7.37 2.71
C TRP A 44 -1.45 7.94 3.40
N ILE A 45 -0.48 7.09 3.68
CA ILE A 45 0.81 7.40 4.30
C ILE A 45 1.91 6.85 3.38
N ARG A 46 2.84 7.72 2.97
CA ARG A 46 4.01 7.33 2.18
C ARG A 46 5.04 6.66 3.09
N GLN A 47 5.57 5.54 2.63
CA GLN A 47 6.63 4.78 3.28
C GLN A 47 7.37 3.97 2.21
N ASP A 48 8.32 4.63 1.54
CA ASP A 48 8.96 4.09 0.34
C ASP A 48 9.82 2.87 0.61
N GLU A 49 10.23 2.65 1.86
CA GLU A 49 10.98 1.45 2.27
C GLU A 49 10.17 0.16 2.02
N LEU A 50 8.83 0.26 1.93
CA LEU A 50 7.94 -0.86 1.63
C LEU A 50 7.87 -1.21 0.14
N ALA A 51 8.42 -0.39 -0.76
CA ALA A 51 8.18 -0.50 -2.19
C ALA A 51 8.53 -1.87 -2.77
N LYS A 52 9.66 -2.44 -2.37
CA LYS A 52 10.09 -3.77 -2.79
C LYS A 52 9.10 -4.86 -2.37
N GLU A 53 8.65 -4.81 -1.11
CA GLU A 53 7.77 -5.84 -0.56
C GLU A 53 6.36 -5.75 -1.17
N ILE A 54 5.85 -4.53 -1.36
CA ILE A 54 4.55 -4.32 -2.01
C ILE A 54 4.62 -4.72 -3.49
N ALA A 55 5.70 -4.38 -4.22
CA ALA A 55 5.88 -4.80 -5.61
C ALA A 55 5.96 -6.33 -5.77
N ASN A 56 6.59 -7.03 -4.83
CA ASN A 56 6.55 -8.50 -4.75
C ASN A 56 5.12 -9.00 -4.58
N GLY A 57 4.35 -8.40 -3.66
CA GLY A 57 2.94 -8.72 -3.47
C GLY A 57 2.11 -8.57 -4.74
N VAL A 58 2.30 -7.48 -5.49
CA VAL A 58 1.60 -7.30 -6.77
C VAL A 58 2.02 -8.36 -7.78
N SER A 59 3.32 -8.68 -7.85
CA SER A 59 3.83 -9.72 -8.75
C SER A 59 3.23 -11.10 -8.44
N ILE A 60 3.02 -11.42 -7.16
CA ILE A 60 2.35 -12.66 -6.73
C ILE A 60 0.89 -12.65 -7.20
N MET A 61 0.15 -11.55 -7.00
CA MET A 61 -1.26 -11.44 -7.44
C MET A 61 -1.43 -11.58 -8.95
N GLU A 62 -0.42 -11.17 -9.72
CA GLU A 62 -0.41 -11.25 -11.17
C GLU A 62 0.17 -12.58 -11.70
N ASN A 63 0.41 -13.56 -10.82
CA ASN A 63 1.02 -14.85 -11.15
C ASN A 63 2.40 -14.73 -11.82
N ARG A 64 3.14 -13.67 -11.51
CA ARG A 64 4.51 -13.42 -12.00
C ARG A 64 5.61 -13.79 -10.99
N ALA A 65 5.22 -14.19 -9.78
CA ALA A 65 6.13 -14.64 -8.73
C ALA A 65 5.53 -15.82 -7.94
N LEU A 66 6.39 -16.64 -7.33
CA LEU A 66 5.97 -17.73 -6.46
C LEU A 66 5.31 -17.19 -5.18
N PRO A 67 4.28 -17.87 -4.64
CA PRO A 67 3.70 -17.52 -3.35
C PRO A 67 4.75 -17.54 -2.24
N ARG A 68 4.75 -16.49 -1.41
CA ARG A 68 5.58 -16.35 -0.22
C ARG A 68 4.90 -15.45 0.81
N PHE A 69 5.40 -15.46 2.03
CA PHE A 69 5.02 -14.47 3.03
C PHE A 69 5.53 -13.08 2.65
N LEU A 70 4.68 -12.08 2.90
CA LEU A 70 4.99 -10.67 2.72
C LEU A 70 5.12 -10.00 4.09
N GLU A 71 6.18 -9.24 4.30
CA GLU A 71 6.41 -8.47 5.52
C GLU A 71 5.83 -7.06 5.40
N LEU A 72 4.51 -6.95 5.57
CA LEU A 72 3.78 -5.68 5.44
C LEU A 72 3.26 -5.18 6.80
N PRO A 73 3.33 -3.86 7.07
CA PRO A 73 2.91 -3.30 8.36
C PRO A 73 1.39 -3.34 8.50
N ILE A 74 0.89 -4.10 9.48
CA ILE A 74 -0.52 -4.10 9.86
C ILE A 74 -0.67 -3.39 11.19
N SER A 75 -1.54 -2.38 11.24
CA SER A 75 -1.91 -1.76 12.51
C SER A 75 -2.83 -2.71 13.27
N THR A 76 -2.40 -3.18 14.44
CA THR A 76 -3.28 -3.94 15.33
C THR A 76 -4.34 -2.99 15.88
N PRO A 77 -5.62 -3.39 15.95
CA PRO A 77 -6.62 -2.57 16.63
C PRO A 77 -6.16 -2.31 18.07
N SER A 78 -6.03 -1.03 18.43
CA SER A 78 -5.77 -0.62 19.82
C SER A 78 -7.00 -1.02 20.64
N HIS A 79 -6.93 -2.16 21.31
CA HIS A 79 -7.96 -2.53 22.26
C HIS A 79 -7.76 -1.72 23.54
N SER A 80 -8.40 -0.55 23.61
CA SER A 80 -8.55 0.16 24.88
C SER A 80 -9.51 -0.65 25.73
N ILE A 81 -8.97 -1.53 26.60
CA ILE A 81 -9.73 -2.11 27.71
C ILE A 81 -10.23 -0.92 28.54
N LYS A 82 -11.54 -0.74 28.60
CA LYS A 82 -12.19 0.22 29.51
C LYS A 82 -12.28 -0.36 30.90
#